data_AF-A0AAV4AIN9-F1
#
_entry.id   AF-A0AAV4AIN9-F1
#
_cell.length_a   1.000
_cell.length_b   1.000
_cell.length_c   1.000
_cell.angle_alpha   90.00
_cell.angle_beta   90.00
_cell.angle_gamma   90.00
#
_symmetry.space_group_name_H-M   'P 1'
#
loop_
_entity.id
_entity.type
_entity.pdbx_description
1 polymer ?
#
loop_
_entity_poly.entity_id
_entity_poly.type
_entity_poly.pdbx_seq_one_letter_code
_entity_poly.pdbx_strand_id
1 'polypeptide(L)'
;MTTAASAWDDVSQQTIINCFRHAGLKLNAAEPEQQKQPEFELHEEIGQLMSRLPDQDPTTPEDYISIDAEVLTSAPLTYEEIVASLQRRGIDDSEGEEDETACVPNILPSSAMQAVACLRNFVLQQQKSQDMLRHINRLETFVEDVTTNSRRQAIITEFFTKNDWPLFLFYRIN
;
A
#
# COMPACT_ATOMS: atom_id res chain seq x y z
N MET A 1 7.43 -11.28 -8.45
CA MET A 1 6.08 -11.19 -7.84
C MET A 1 6.08 -12.06 -6.60
N THR A 2 6.26 -11.46 -5.44
CA THR A 2 6.17 -12.15 -4.14
C THR A 2 4.68 -12.33 -3.85
N THR A 3 4.22 -13.58 -3.78
CA THR A 3 2.80 -13.87 -3.49
C THR A 3 2.54 -13.64 -2.00
N ALA A 4 1.29 -13.38 -1.62
CA ALA A 4 0.91 -13.18 -0.22
C ALA A 4 1.35 -14.33 0.70
N ALA A 5 1.44 -15.56 0.17
CA ALA A 5 1.96 -16.73 0.88
C ALA A 5 3.47 -16.58 1.21
N SER A 6 4.30 -16.21 0.23
CA SER A 6 5.74 -16.01 0.48
C SER A 6 6.05 -14.82 1.38
N ALA A 7 5.18 -13.81 1.44
CA ALA A 7 5.32 -12.69 2.36
C ALA A 7 5.06 -13.08 3.83
N TRP A 8 4.30 -14.16 4.06
CA TRP A 8 4.02 -14.68 5.41
C TRP A 8 5.21 -15.41 6.02
N ASP A 9 6.05 -16.03 5.20
CA ASP A 9 7.25 -16.76 5.66
C ASP A 9 8.29 -15.83 6.31
N ASP A 10 8.26 -14.54 5.98
CA ASP A 10 9.14 -13.51 6.55
C ASP A 10 8.58 -12.89 7.85
N VAL A 11 7.37 -13.25 8.27
CA VAL A 11 6.75 -12.71 9.48
C VAL A 11 7.27 -13.45 10.72
N SER A 12 8.12 -12.78 11.49
CA SER A 12 8.61 -13.31 12.76
C SER A 12 7.55 -13.20 13.89
N GLN A 13 7.68 -14.04 14.92
CA GLN A 13 6.90 -13.91 16.16
C GLN A 13 7.03 -12.51 16.78
N GLN A 14 8.21 -11.89 16.69
CA GLN A 14 8.45 -10.54 17.20
C GLN A 14 7.63 -9.49 16.42
N THR A 15 7.49 -9.68 15.10
CA THR A 15 6.64 -8.83 14.26
C THR A 15 5.19 -8.89 14.74
N ILE A 16 4.68 -10.09 15.00
CA ILE A 16 3.31 -10.30 15.51
C ILE A 16 3.13 -9.61 16.87
N ILE A 17 4.05 -9.82 17.81
CA ILE A 17 4.02 -9.19 19.15
C ILE A 17 4.01 -7.66 19.04
N ASN A 18 4.83 -7.10 18.16
CA ASN A 18 4.90 -5.65 17.95
C ASN A 18 3.59 -5.12 17.35
N CYS A 19 2.96 -5.83 16.41
CA CYS A 19 1.65 -5.46 15.87
C CYS A 19 0.57 -5.41 16.97
N PHE A 20 0.48 -6.45 17.81
CA PHE A 20 -0.45 -6.45 18.95
C PHE A 20 -0.18 -5.31 19.93
N ARG A 21 1.10 -5.02 20.22
CA ARG A 21 1.49 -3.88 21.07
C ARG A 21 1.05 -2.55 20.48
N HIS A 22 1.25 -2.33 19.18
CA HIS A 22 0.82 -1.11 18.49
C HIS A 22 -0.71 -0.96 18.46
N ALA A 23 -1.45 -2.07 18.40
CA ALA A 23 -2.91 -2.10 18.53
C ALA A 23 -3.40 -1.90 19.98
N GLY A 24 -2.49 -1.72 20.96
CA GLY A 24 -2.85 -1.56 22.38
C GLY A 24 -3.19 -2.85 23.10
N LEU A 25 -3.04 -4.01 22.43
CA LEU A 25 -3.27 -5.33 23.01
C LEU A 25 -2.01 -5.77 23.76
N LYS A 26 -2.08 -5.74 25.09
CA LYS A 26 -1.00 -6.21 25.96
C LYS A 26 -1.00 -7.74 25.98
N LEU A 27 -0.02 -8.35 25.32
CA LEU A 27 0.37 -9.73 25.58
C LEU A 27 1.03 -9.80 26.96
N ASN A 28 0.21 -9.89 28.00
CA ASN A 28 0.72 -10.30 29.30
C ASN A 28 1.19 -11.76 29.15
N ALA A 29 2.44 -12.04 29.48
CA ALA A 29 3.04 -13.38 29.41
C ALA A 29 2.52 -14.34 30.50
N ALA A 30 1.24 -14.21 30.87
CA ALA A 30 0.50 -15.30 31.46
C ALA A 30 -0.23 -15.93 30.29
N GLU A 31 0.13 -17.16 29.93
CA GLU A 31 -0.79 -18.01 29.18
C GLU A 31 -2.15 -17.86 29.86
N PRO A 32 -3.21 -17.39 29.18
CA PRO A 32 -4.52 -17.59 29.73
C PRO A 32 -4.61 -19.10 29.91
N GLU A 33 -4.79 -19.56 31.15
CA GLU A 33 -5.31 -20.90 31.37
C GLU A 33 -6.46 -21.02 30.37
N GLN A 34 -6.27 -21.84 29.35
CA GLN A 34 -7.37 -22.27 28.52
C GLN A 34 -8.24 -23.07 29.46
N GLN A 35 -9.09 -22.35 30.20
CA GLN A 35 -10.40 -22.84 30.55
C GLN A 35 -10.99 -23.19 29.20
N LYS A 36 -10.83 -24.44 28.82
CA LYS A 36 -11.68 -25.10 27.85
C LYS A 36 -13.08 -24.96 28.43
N GLN A 37 -13.70 -23.82 28.18
CA GLN A 37 -15.14 -23.75 28.22
C GLN A 37 -15.58 -24.87 27.28
N PRO A 38 -16.34 -25.85 27.78
CA PRO A 38 -16.79 -26.95 26.94
C PRO A 38 -17.43 -26.34 25.71
N GLU A 39 -17.02 -26.80 24.53
CA GLU A 39 -17.49 -26.33 23.21
C GLU A 39 -19.03 -26.26 23.10
N PHE A 40 -19.70 -27.01 23.98
CA PHE A 40 -21.14 -27.02 24.23
C PHE A 40 -21.71 -25.69 24.78
N GLU A 41 -21.04 -25.05 25.75
CA GLU A 41 -21.48 -23.75 26.32
C GLU A 41 -21.40 -22.63 25.28
N LEU A 42 -20.38 -22.66 24.42
CA LEU A 42 -20.17 -21.66 23.37
C LEU A 42 -21.26 -21.73 22.29
N HIS A 43 -21.67 -22.95 21.91
CA HIS A 43 -22.75 -23.14 20.93
C HIS A 43 -24.11 -22.70 21.46
N GLU A 44 -24.38 -22.93 22.75
CA GLU A 44 -25.62 -22.51 23.39
C GLU A 44 -25.69 -20.98 23.54
N GLU A 45 -24.58 -20.34 23.93
CA GLU A 45 -24.47 -18.89 24.01
C GLU A 45 -24.65 -18.21 22.64
N ILE A 46 -24.03 -18.75 21.58
CA ILE A 46 -24.20 -18.26 20.21
C ILE A 46 -25.66 -18.41 19.76
N GLY A 47 -26.31 -19.53 20.06
CA GLY A 47 -27.74 -19.73 19.75
C GLY A 47 -28.64 -18.72 20.46
N GLN A 48 -28.38 -18.44 21.75
CA GLN A 48 -29.10 -17.43 22.51
C GLN A 48 -28.87 -16.01 21.98
N LEU A 49 -27.66 -15.69 21.51
CA LEU A 49 -27.36 -14.40 20.88
C LEU A 49 -28.05 -14.26 19.52
N MET A 50 -28.02 -15.30 18.69
CA MET A 50 -28.70 -15.29 17.39
C MET A 50 -30.21 -15.13 17.52
N SER A 51 -30.84 -15.78 18.50
CA SER A 51 -32.29 -15.65 18.75
C SER A 51 -32.73 -14.29 19.30
N ARG A 52 -31.79 -13.45 19.77
CA ARG A 52 -32.05 -12.08 20.23
C ARG A 52 -31.84 -11.03 19.13
N LEU A 53 -31.26 -11.42 17.99
CA LEU A 53 -31.24 -10.53 16.84
C LEU A 53 -32.68 -10.40 16.35
N PRO A 54 -33.22 -9.17 16.21
CA PRO A 54 -34.48 -8.99 15.51
C PRO A 54 -34.34 -9.64 14.13
N ASP A 55 -35.36 -10.36 13.65
CA ASP A 55 -35.38 -10.97 12.32
C ASP A 55 -34.85 -9.93 11.33
N GLN A 56 -33.56 -10.04 10.99
CA GLN A 56 -32.97 -9.20 9.99
C GLN A 56 -33.53 -9.78 8.73
N ASP A 57 -34.36 -9.01 8.04
CA ASP A 57 -34.72 -9.29 6.66
C ASP A 57 -33.40 -9.67 5.96
N PRO A 58 -33.22 -10.94 5.58
CA PRO A 58 -31.91 -11.43 5.23
C PRO A 58 -31.49 -10.67 3.99
N THR A 59 -30.54 -9.74 4.16
CA THR A 59 -29.94 -8.99 3.06
C THR A 59 -29.50 -10.02 2.04
N THR A 60 -30.15 -10.01 0.88
CA THR A 60 -29.82 -10.98 -0.15
C THR A 60 -28.41 -10.65 -0.67
N PRO A 61 -27.68 -11.64 -1.20
CA PRO A 61 -26.42 -11.37 -1.87
C PRO A 61 -26.55 -10.23 -2.91
N GLU A 62 -27.68 -10.17 -3.60
CA GLU A 62 -28.02 -9.14 -4.57
C GLU A 62 -28.15 -7.75 -3.91
N ASP A 63 -28.77 -7.64 -2.74
CA ASP A 63 -28.86 -6.38 -1.98
C ASP A 63 -27.48 -5.90 -1.54
N TYR A 64 -26.61 -6.81 -1.08
CA TYR A 64 -25.24 -6.47 -0.69
C TYR A 64 -24.39 -6.03 -1.89
N ILE A 65 -24.54 -6.71 -3.04
CA ILE A 65 -23.80 -6.38 -4.27
C ILE A 65 -24.27 -5.05 -4.86
N SER A 66 -25.56 -4.74 -4.77
CA SER A 66 -26.16 -3.56 -5.40
C SER A 66 -26.22 -2.32 -4.51
N ILE A 67 -25.78 -2.42 -3.24
CA ILE A 67 -25.88 -1.33 -2.26
C ILE A 67 -25.28 0.00 -2.74
N ASP A 68 -24.19 -0.07 -3.51
CA ASP A 68 -23.49 1.10 -4.07
C ASP A 68 -23.73 1.27 -5.58
N ALA A 69 -24.59 0.46 -6.19
CA ALA A 69 -24.79 0.46 -7.65
C ALA A 69 -25.36 1.79 -8.17
N GLU A 70 -26.18 2.46 -7.36
CA GLU A 70 -26.77 3.77 -7.69
C GLU A 70 -25.99 4.95 -7.09
N VAL A 71 -24.91 4.67 -6.35
CA VAL A 71 -24.05 5.72 -5.78
C VAL A 71 -23.14 6.24 -6.89
N LEU A 72 -23.43 7.44 -7.38
CA LEU A 72 -22.54 8.20 -8.28
C LEU A 72 -21.23 8.52 -7.54
N THR A 73 -20.24 7.64 -7.65
CA THR A 73 -18.90 7.82 -7.07
C THR A 73 -18.07 8.84 -7.83
N SER A 74 -18.38 9.09 -9.10
CA SER A 74 -17.82 10.17 -9.90
C SER A 74 -18.77 10.55 -11.04
N ALA A 75 -18.70 11.80 -11.48
CA ALA A 75 -19.36 12.21 -12.71
C ALA A 75 -18.60 11.59 -13.91
N PRO A 76 -19.30 11.03 -14.91
CA PRO A 76 -18.64 10.53 -16.11
C PRO A 76 -17.98 11.70 -16.84
N LEU A 77 -16.68 11.60 -17.12
CA LEU A 77 -16.00 12.59 -17.96
C LEU A 77 -16.38 12.39 -19.42
N THR A 78 -16.66 13.48 -20.11
CA THR A 78 -16.75 13.50 -21.58
C THR A 78 -15.37 13.27 -22.20
N TYR A 79 -15.34 12.81 -23.46
CA TYR A 79 -14.09 12.57 -24.17
C TYR A 79 -13.25 13.85 -24.27
N GLU A 80 -13.91 14.98 -24.46
CA GLU A 80 -13.32 16.32 -24.52
C GLU A 80 -12.65 16.70 -23.18
N GLU A 81 -13.31 16.42 -22.05
CA GLU A 81 -12.75 16.67 -20.72
C GLU A 81 -11.54 15.77 -20.42
N ILE A 82 -11.57 14.52 -20.87
CA ILE A 82 -10.43 13.61 -20.78
C ILE A 82 -9.24 14.16 -21.57
N VAL A 83 -9.44 14.55 -22.84
CA VAL A 83 -8.37 15.12 -23.68
C VAL A 83 -7.82 16.41 -23.07
N ALA A 84 -8.69 17.29 -22.57
CA ALA A 84 -8.28 18.53 -21.91
C ALA A 84 -7.51 18.28 -20.60
N SER A 85 -7.81 17.19 -19.87
CA SER A 85 -7.07 16.81 -18.66
C SER A 85 -5.64 16.34 -18.98
N LEU A 86 -5.44 15.65 -20.11
CA LEU A 86 -4.13 15.21 -20.58
C LEU A 86 -3.28 16.39 -21.09
N GLN A 87 -3.91 17.32 -21.80
CA GLN A 87 -3.25 18.53 -22.29
C GLN A 87 -2.82 19.46 -21.15
N ARG A 88 -3.68 19.67 -20.13
CA ARG A 88 -3.32 20.47 -18.94
C ARG A 88 -2.16 19.86 -18.14
N ARG A 89 -2.03 18.54 -18.10
CA ARG A 89 -0.93 17.87 -17.42
C ARG A 89 0.43 18.06 -18.13
N GLY A 90 0.43 18.39 -19.42
CA GLY A 90 1.66 18.64 -20.19
C GLY A 90 2.11 20.10 -20.22
N ILE A 91 1.37 21.03 -19.62
CA ILE A 91 1.64 22.49 -19.71
C ILE A 91 2.32 23.04 -18.44
N ASP A 92 2.32 22.31 -17.32
CA ASP A 92 2.90 22.78 -16.04
C ASP A 92 4.44 22.62 -15.94
N ASP A 93 5.10 22.14 -16.99
CA ASP A 93 6.57 21.91 -17.02
C ASP A 93 7.31 22.81 -18.03
N SER A 94 6.72 23.93 -18.46
CA SER A 94 7.38 24.80 -19.45
C SER A 94 7.30 26.29 -19.11
N GLU A 95 8.02 26.69 -18.06
CA GLU A 95 8.52 28.06 -17.88
C GLU A 95 9.88 27.97 -17.16
N GLY A 96 11.00 28.05 -17.89
CA GLY A 96 12.33 28.04 -17.28
C GLY A 96 13.48 27.85 -18.26
N GLU A 97 13.83 28.96 -18.92
CA GLU A 97 15.15 29.37 -19.42
C GLU A 97 16.11 28.32 -20.03
N GLU A 98 16.51 28.61 -21.28
CA GLU A 98 17.57 27.96 -22.04
C GLU A 98 18.88 27.89 -21.23
N ASP A 99 19.13 26.74 -20.61
CA ASP A 99 20.47 26.27 -20.29
C ASP A 99 20.74 25.04 -21.16
N GLU A 100 21.75 25.10 -22.03
CA GLU A 100 22.23 23.99 -22.87
C GLU A 100 22.88 22.88 -22.03
N THR A 101 22.25 22.47 -20.93
CA THR A 101 22.54 21.19 -20.30
C THR A 101 21.79 20.15 -21.10
N ALA A 102 22.51 19.23 -21.73
CA ALA A 102 21.92 18.13 -22.47
C ALA A 102 20.85 17.44 -21.61
N CYS A 103 19.58 17.69 -21.92
CA CYS A 103 18.46 17.14 -21.19
C CYS A 103 18.51 15.62 -21.38
N VAL A 104 19.05 14.92 -20.39
CA VAL A 104 19.10 13.46 -20.40
C VAL A 104 17.65 12.99 -20.37
N PRO A 105 17.20 12.22 -21.39
CA PRO A 105 15.81 11.81 -21.45
C PRO A 105 15.44 11.00 -20.21
N ASN A 106 14.25 11.24 -19.66
CA ASN A 106 13.77 10.51 -18.50
C ASN A 106 13.49 9.04 -18.90
N ILE A 107 14.20 8.11 -18.28
CA ILE A 107 14.12 6.67 -18.59
C ILE A 107 13.12 6.01 -17.63
N LEU A 108 12.21 5.20 -18.16
CA LEU A 108 11.29 4.42 -17.32
C LEU A 108 12.07 3.46 -16.40
N PRO A 109 11.66 3.28 -15.13
CA PRO A 109 12.36 2.38 -14.20
C PRO A 109 12.46 0.92 -14.71
N SER A 110 11.46 0.45 -15.46
CA SER A 110 11.50 -0.87 -16.09
C SER A 110 12.59 -1.00 -17.15
N SER A 111 12.80 0.06 -17.95
CA SER A 111 13.88 0.12 -18.94
C SER A 111 15.25 0.16 -18.29
N ALA A 112 15.39 0.89 -17.18
CA ALA A 112 16.62 0.89 -16.39
C ALA A 112 16.92 -0.50 -15.83
N MET A 113 15.92 -1.19 -15.27
CA MET A 113 16.08 -2.56 -14.74
C MET A 113 16.46 -3.56 -15.83
N GLN A 114 15.88 -3.44 -17.03
CA GLN A 114 16.24 -4.29 -18.17
C GLN A 114 17.69 -4.08 -18.62
N ALA A 115 18.17 -2.83 -18.62
CA ALA A 115 19.56 -2.53 -18.93
C ALA A 115 20.53 -3.13 -17.89
N VAL A 116 20.19 -3.06 -16.60
CA VAL A 116 20.97 -3.69 -15.53
C VAL A 116 20.99 -5.22 -15.68
N ALA A 117 19.87 -5.85 -16.01
CA ALA A 117 19.81 -7.28 -16.30
C ALA A 117 20.68 -7.69 -17.51
N CYS A 118 20.73 -6.84 -18.54
CA CYS A 118 21.61 -7.05 -19.70
C CYS A 118 23.10 -7.01 -19.28
N LEU A 119 23.48 -6.00 -18.49
CA LEU A 119 24.84 -5.88 -17.93
C LEU A 119 25.20 -7.08 -17.05
N ARG A 120 24.24 -7.58 -16.25
CA ARG A 120 24.41 -8.79 -15.44
C ARG A 120 24.78 -9.99 -16.28
N ASN A 121 24.02 -10.25 -17.35
CA ASN A 121 24.27 -11.37 -18.25
C ASN A 121 25.64 -11.25 -18.93
N PHE A 122 26.02 -10.04 -19.35
CA PHE A 122 27.34 -9.80 -19.92
C PHE A 122 28.47 -10.09 -18.93
N VAL A 123 28.36 -9.60 -17.69
CA VAL A 123 29.39 -9.80 -16.65
C VAL A 123 29.52 -11.27 -16.26
N LEU A 124 28.41 -12.03 -16.24
CA LEU A 124 28.42 -13.46 -15.97
C LEU A 124 29.21 -14.27 -17.02
N GLN A 125 29.31 -13.76 -18.26
CA GLN A 125 30.08 -14.41 -19.33
C GLN A 125 31.60 -14.16 -19.20
N GLN A 126 32.03 -13.24 -18.33
CA GLN A 126 33.45 -12.89 -18.16
C GLN A 126 34.11 -13.67 -17.00
N GLN A 127 35.40 -13.99 -17.15
CA GLN A 127 36.19 -14.62 -16.09
C GLN A 127 36.62 -13.58 -15.04
N LYS A 128 36.47 -13.90 -13.74
CA LYS A 128 36.66 -13.02 -12.56
C LYS A 128 35.58 -11.93 -12.39
N SER A 129 34.31 -12.34 -12.42
CA SER A 129 33.14 -11.46 -12.40
C SER A 129 32.62 -11.05 -11.01
N GLN A 130 33.16 -11.58 -9.91
CA GLN A 130 32.58 -11.41 -8.56
C GLN A 130 32.48 -9.96 -8.09
N ASP A 131 33.51 -9.14 -8.30
CA ASP A 131 33.48 -7.73 -7.89
C ASP A 131 32.49 -6.92 -8.75
N MET A 132 32.46 -7.17 -10.05
CA MET A 132 31.51 -6.51 -10.96
C MET A 132 30.05 -6.89 -10.66
N LEU A 133 29.79 -8.13 -10.25
CA LEU A 133 28.45 -8.55 -9.82
C LEU A 133 27.98 -7.82 -8.56
N ARG A 134 28.89 -7.49 -7.63
CA ARG A 134 28.54 -6.66 -6.45
C ARG A 134 28.10 -5.25 -6.87
N HIS A 135 28.76 -4.67 -7.86
CA HIS A 135 28.38 -3.37 -8.41
C HIS A 135 27.03 -3.43 -9.14
N ILE A 136 26.76 -4.49 -9.89
CA ILE A 136 25.45 -4.72 -10.54
C ILE A 136 24.33 -4.84 -9.51
N ASN A 137 24.52 -5.64 -8.45
CA ASN A 137 23.51 -5.77 -7.39
C ASN A 137 23.21 -4.41 -6.73
N ARG A 138 24.23 -3.56 -6.53
CA ARG A 138 24.02 -2.20 -6.01
C ARG A 138 23.19 -1.32 -6.95
N LEU A 139 23.38 -1.47 -8.26
CA LEU A 139 22.56 -0.76 -9.25
C LEU A 139 21.12 -1.27 -9.27
N GLU A 140 20.91 -2.58 -9.14
CA GLU A 140 19.57 -3.18 -9.01
C GLU A 140 18.85 -2.60 -7.80
N THR A 141 19.47 -2.63 -6.61
CA THR A 141 18.90 -2.06 -5.38
C THR A 141 18.61 -0.56 -5.52
N PHE A 142 19.51 0.20 -6.13
CA PHE A 142 19.29 1.64 -6.33
C PHE A 142 18.05 1.91 -7.19
N VAL A 143 17.88 1.18 -8.31
CA VAL A 143 16.71 1.35 -9.18
C VAL A 143 15.42 0.93 -8.45
N GLU A 144 15.46 -0.13 -7.66
CA GLU A 144 14.34 -0.57 -6.83
C GLU A 144 13.99 0.46 -5.75
N ASP A 145 14.96 1.02 -5.06
CA ASP A 145 14.77 2.04 -4.01
C ASP A 145 14.15 3.31 -4.58
N VAL A 146 14.60 3.80 -5.73
CA VAL A 146 14.02 4.98 -6.38
C VAL A 146 12.56 4.70 -6.79
N THR A 147 12.29 3.49 -7.29
CA THR A 147 10.94 3.09 -7.73
C THR A 147 9.99 2.89 -6.55
N THR A 148 10.48 2.37 -5.42
CA THR A 148 9.66 2.09 -4.24
C THR A 148 9.46 3.34 -3.39
N ASN A 149 10.47 4.20 -3.23
CA ASN A 149 10.36 5.46 -2.51
C ASN A 149 9.40 6.44 -3.21
N SER A 150 9.39 6.47 -4.55
CA SER A 150 8.43 7.28 -5.32
C SER A 150 6.98 6.78 -5.21
N ARG A 151 6.77 5.55 -4.74
CA ARG A 151 5.45 4.94 -4.52
C ARG A 151 5.00 5.00 -3.07
N ARG A 152 5.75 5.64 -2.18
CA ARG A 152 5.35 5.79 -0.79
C ARG A 152 4.17 6.74 -0.71
N GLN A 153 3.08 6.28 -0.10
CA GLN A 153 1.96 7.12 0.25
C GLN A 153 2.41 8.14 1.29
N ALA A 154 2.09 9.41 1.07
CA ALA A 154 2.33 10.46 2.05
C ALA A 154 1.63 10.11 3.37
N ILE A 155 2.34 10.25 4.48
CA ILE A 155 1.77 10.00 5.81
C ILE A 155 0.86 11.16 6.20
N ILE A 156 -0.19 10.90 6.98
CA ILE A 156 -1.19 11.91 7.34
C ILE A 156 -0.57 13.15 8.03
N THR A 157 0.56 12.97 8.72
CA THR A 157 1.34 14.05 9.34
C THR A 157 2.00 14.98 8.34
N GLU A 158 2.40 14.50 7.16
CA GLU A 158 2.91 15.34 6.05
C GLU A 158 1.79 16.21 5.47
N PHE A 159 0.54 15.75 5.50
CA PHE A 159 -0.61 16.54 5.07
C PHE A 159 -0.91 17.70 6.05
N PHE A 160 -0.86 17.44 7.35
CA PHE A 160 -1.12 18.44 8.39
C PHE A 160 0.03 19.43 8.64
N THR A 161 1.22 19.14 8.13
CA THR A 161 2.37 20.07 8.21
C THR A 161 2.45 20.99 6.99
N LYS A 162 1.84 20.60 5.86
CA LYS A 162 1.88 21.35 4.60
C LYS A 162 0.68 22.26 4.39
N ASN A 163 -0.46 21.93 5.00
CA ASN A 163 -1.61 22.83 5.08
C ASN A 163 -1.61 23.50 6.45
N ASP A 164 -1.40 24.82 6.49
CA ASP A 164 -1.70 25.67 7.65
C ASP A 164 -3.21 25.63 7.92
N TRP A 165 -3.71 24.50 8.40
CA TRP A 165 -5.08 24.38 8.85
C TRP A 165 -5.17 25.03 10.24
N PRO A 166 -6.02 26.05 10.44
CA PRO A 166 -6.19 26.64 11.75
C PRO A 166 -6.65 25.56 12.73
N LEU A 167 -5.89 25.38 13.82
CA LEU A 167 -6.06 24.40 14.90
C LEU A 167 -7.41 24.48 15.67
N PHE A 168 -8.44 25.13 15.11
CA PHE A 168 -9.70 25.43 15.78
C PHE A 168 -10.84 24.44 15.50
N LEU A 169 -10.65 23.39 14.69
CA LEU A 169 -11.77 22.47 14.36
C LEU A 169 -11.82 21.15 15.14
N PHE A 170 -10.91 20.91 16.10
CA PHE A 170 -10.95 19.68 16.93
C PHE A 170 -11.27 19.91 18.41
N TYR A 171 -11.94 21.00 18.78
CA TYR A 171 -12.43 21.17 20.15
C TYR A 171 -13.90 21.64 20.21
N ARG A 172 -14.83 20.71 19.99
CA ARG A 172 -16.09 20.66 20.76
C ARG A 172 -16.84 19.35 20.53
N ILE A 173 -16.62 18.39 21.41
CA ILE A 173 -17.66 17.42 21.76
C ILE A 173 -17.86 17.63 23.26
N ASN A 174 -18.91 18.37 23.60
CA ASN A 174 -19.55 18.35 24.92
C ASN A 174 -20.76 17.44 24.79
#